data_AF-A0A4Q7KK58-F1
#
_entry.id   AF-A0A4Q7KK58-F1
#
_cell.length_a   1.000
_cell.length_b   1.000
_cell.length_c   1.000
_cell.angle_alpha   90.00
_cell.angle_beta   90.00
_cell.angle_gamma   90.00
#
_symmetry.space_group_name_H-M   'P 1'
#
loop_
_entity.id
_entity.type
_entity.pdbx_description
1 polymer ?
#
loop_
_entity_poly.entity_id
_entity_poly.type
_entity_poly.pdbx_seq_one_letter_code
_entity_poly.pdbx_strand_id
1 'polypeptide(L)'
;MPEGYEVVASALEDHASALDGFAEDAFEAFDATMQTMRPETYGLFCQPIATAAIVLEAIGFKIVGDCAKALEDTAKLVKKTAKVYSELEDNAESTFDGGLR
;
A
#
# COMPACT_ATOMS: atom_id res chain seq x y z
N MET A 1 -27.40 -15.52 -7.72
CA MET A 1 -26.39 -14.53 -8.14
C MET A 1 -25.60 -14.21 -6.89
N PRO A 2 -24.26 -14.31 -6.88
CA PRO A 2 -23.50 -13.86 -5.71
C PRO A 2 -23.79 -12.36 -5.53
N GLU A 3 -24.05 -11.94 -4.29
CA GLU A 3 -24.24 -10.53 -3.91
C GLU A 3 -22.91 -9.80 -4.14
N GLY A 4 -22.67 -9.39 -5.38
CA GLY A 4 -21.52 -8.60 -5.78
C GLY A 4 -21.67 -7.18 -5.26
N TYR A 5 -20.57 -6.60 -4.78
CA TYR A 5 -20.53 -5.15 -4.56
C TYR A 5 -20.62 -4.47 -5.93
N GLU A 6 -21.56 -3.55 -6.13
CA GLU A 6 -21.77 -2.78 -7.37
C GLU A 6 -20.62 -1.79 -7.63
N VAL A 7 -19.39 -2.29 -7.71
CA VAL A 7 -18.18 -1.48 -7.86
C VAL A 7 -17.68 -1.64 -9.29
N VAL A 8 -17.65 -0.52 -10.01
CA VAL A 8 -17.09 -0.46 -11.37
C VAL A 8 -15.58 -0.70 -11.28
N ALA A 9 -15.00 -1.43 -12.24
CA ALA A 9 -13.57 -1.74 -12.26
C ALA A 9 -12.68 -0.49 -12.11
N SER A 10 -13.08 0.64 -12.70
CA SER A 10 -12.38 1.93 -12.56
C SER A 10 -12.29 2.43 -11.12
N ALA A 11 -13.33 2.23 -10.30
CA ALA A 11 -13.32 2.64 -8.89
C ALA A 11 -12.34 1.79 -8.05
N LEU A 12 -12.15 0.52 -8.43
CA LEU A 12 -11.12 -0.34 -7.83
C LEU A 12 -9.72 0.12 -8.24
N GLU A 13 -9.52 0.51 -9.50
CA GLU A 13 -8.25 1.07 -9.98
C GLU A 13 -7.89 2.37 -9.25
N ASP A 14 -8.82 3.31 -9.15
CA ASP A 14 -8.64 4.57 -8.41
C ASP A 14 -8.26 4.31 -6.95
N HIS A 15 -8.94 3.35 -6.31
CA HIS A 15 -8.62 2.98 -4.93
C HIS A 15 -7.23 2.35 -4.80
N ALA A 16 -6.85 1.48 -5.74
CA ALA A 16 -5.52 0.89 -5.74
C ALA A 16 -4.43 1.95 -5.94
N SER A 17 -4.64 2.94 -6.81
CA SER A 17 -3.71 4.07 -6.98
C SER A 17 -3.60 4.92 -5.72
N ALA A 18 -4.69 5.14 -5.00
CA ALA A 18 -4.64 5.84 -3.71
C ALA A 18 -3.83 5.04 -2.67
N LEU A 19 -3.99 3.71 -2.64
CA LEU A 19 -3.21 2.84 -1.75
C LEU A 19 -1.71 2.84 -2.09
N ASP A 20 -1.35 2.86 -3.38
CA ASP A 20 0.04 3.00 -3.81
C ASP A 20 0.64 4.32 -3.30
N GLY A 21 -0.09 5.43 -3.45
CA GLY A 21 0.37 6.75 -2.97
C GLY A 21 0.60 6.78 -1.46
N PHE A 22 -0.31 6.20 -0.67
CA PHE A 22 -0.11 6.09 0.78
C PHE A 22 1.08 5.20 1.16
N ALA A 23 1.36 4.15 0.39
CA ALA A 23 2.54 3.31 0.62
C ALA A 23 3.83 4.10 0.33
N GLU A 24 3.87 4.86 -0.77
CA GLU A 24 4.99 5.73 -1.12
C GLU A 24 5.27 6.78 -0.03
N ASP A 25 4.25 7.50 0.42
CA ASP A 25 4.36 8.50 1.49
C ASP A 25 4.91 7.87 2.79
N ALA A 26 4.44 6.66 3.13
CA ALA A 26 4.89 5.92 4.30
C ALA A 26 6.38 5.52 4.19
N PHE A 27 6.83 5.11 2.99
CA PHE A 27 8.23 4.80 2.74
C PHE A 27 9.12 6.05 2.77
N GLU A 28 8.66 7.17 2.22
CA GLU A 28 9.42 8.43 2.25
C GLU A 28 9.58 8.95 3.69
N ALA A 29 8.51 8.94 4.49
CA ALA A 29 8.56 9.33 5.90
C ALA A 29 9.48 8.39 6.72
N PHE A 30 9.48 7.09 6.40
CA PHE A 30 10.38 6.12 7.00
C PHE A 30 11.85 6.45 6.70
N ASP A 31 12.19 6.67 5.42
CA ASP A 31 13.57 6.95 5.01
C ASP A 31 14.07 8.28 5.60
N ALA A 32 13.23 9.32 5.61
CA ALA A 32 13.54 10.59 6.25
C ALA A 32 13.87 10.42 7.74
N THR A 33 13.08 9.62 8.46
CA THR A 33 13.29 9.36 9.89
C THR A 33 14.61 8.62 10.14
N MET A 34 14.97 7.66 9.30
CA MET A 34 16.27 6.96 9.35
C MET A 34 17.45 7.90 9.17
N GLN A 35 17.33 8.90 8.30
CA GLN A 35 18.42 9.84 8.02
C GLN A 35 18.65 10.84 9.16
N THR A 36 17.60 11.26 9.86
CA THR A 36 17.65 12.27 10.92
C THR A 36 17.98 11.74 12.32
N MET A 37 17.76 10.44 12.57
CA MET A 37 17.95 9.81 13.89
C MET A 37 19.31 9.13 14.07
N ARG A 38 20.35 9.56 13.34
CA ARG A 38 21.67 8.93 13.44
C ARG A 38 22.30 9.17 14.82
N PRO A 39 22.99 8.18 15.42
CA PRO A 39 23.68 8.35 16.70
C PRO A 39 24.68 9.51 16.72
N GLU A 40 25.24 9.82 15.54
CA GLU A 40 26.20 10.90 15.29
C GLU A 40 25.60 12.31 15.44
N THR A 41 24.28 12.44 15.27
CA THR A 41 23.56 13.71 15.49
C THR A 41 23.25 13.98 16.96
N TYR A 42 23.43 12.99 17.86
CA TYR A 42 23.27 13.17 19.29
C TYR A 42 24.58 13.63 19.93
N GLY A 43 24.58 14.80 20.57
CA GLY A 43 25.72 15.29 21.34
C GLY A 43 26.13 14.32 22.47
N LEU A 44 27.39 14.39 22.92
CA LEU A 44 28.00 13.47 23.90
C LEU A 44 27.14 13.24 25.17
N PHE A 45 26.38 14.25 25.61
CA PHE A 45 25.51 14.17 26.79
C PHE A 45 24.19 13.42 26.55
N CYS A 46 23.74 13.33 25.30
CA CYS A 46 22.47 12.72 24.91
C CYS A 46 22.60 11.22 24.60
N GLN A 47 23.84 10.70 24.54
CA GLN A 47 24.19 9.31 24.22
C GLN A 47 23.40 8.23 25.01
N PRO A 48 23.18 8.34 26.34
CA PRO A 48 22.40 7.34 27.06
C PRO A 48 20.90 7.37 26.69
N ILE A 49 20.37 8.54 26.31
CA ILE A 49 19.00 8.65 25.80
C ILE A 49 18.93 8.09 24.38
N ALA A 50 19.96 8.31 23.55
CA ALA A 50 20.05 7.75 22.20
C ALA A 50 20.03 6.21 22.21
N THR A 51 20.71 5.57 23.16
CA THR A 51 20.73 4.09 23.24
C THR A 51 19.35 3.52 23.57
N ALA A 52 18.58 4.17 24.45
CA ALA A 52 17.20 3.78 24.74
C ALA A 52 16.23 4.11 23.58
N ALA A 53 16.46 5.24 22.89
CA ALA A 53 15.70 5.66 21.73
C ALA A 53 15.85 4.69 20.55
N ILE A 54 17.07 4.19 20.28
CA ILE A 54 17.35 3.22 19.21
C ILE A 54 16.46 1.97 19.29
N VAL A 55 16.16 1.47 20.49
CA VAL A 55 15.30 0.28 20.68
C VAL A 55 13.84 0.60 20.32
N LEU A 56 13.34 1.76 20.72
CA LEU A 56 12.00 2.22 20.38
C LEU A 56 11.87 2.54 18.89
N GLU A 57 12.88 3.18 18.33
CA GLU A 57 13.01 3.48 16.90
C GLU A 57 12.96 2.19 16.08
N ALA A 58 13.69 1.14 16.45
CA ALA A 58 13.66 -0.14 15.76
C ALA A 58 12.26 -0.79 15.72
N ILE A 59 11.48 -0.68 16.80
CA ILE A 59 10.10 -1.18 16.86
C ILE A 59 9.19 -0.32 15.97
N GLY A 60 9.30 1.01 16.06
CA GLY A 60 8.55 1.94 15.23
C GLY A 60 8.83 1.73 13.74
N PHE A 61 10.11 1.59 13.37
CA PHE A 61 10.55 1.28 12.02
C PHE A 61 9.94 -0.01 11.49
N LYS A 62 9.95 -1.07 12.30
CA LYS A 62 9.33 -2.33 11.90
C LYS A 62 7.83 -2.16 11.63
N ILE A 63 7.11 -1.45 12.50
CA ILE A 63 5.66 -1.25 12.36
C ILE A 63 5.34 -0.44 11.10
N VAL A 64 6.05 0.67 10.86
CA VAL A 64 5.84 1.51 9.67
C VAL A 64 6.16 0.73 8.39
N GLY A 65 7.26 -0.03 8.37
CA GLY A 65 7.60 -0.90 7.24
C GLY A 65 6.57 -2.01 7.00
N ASP A 66 6.03 -2.61 8.07
CA ASP A 66 4.97 -3.62 7.97
C ASP A 66 3.65 -3.00 7.46
N CYS A 67 3.31 -1.79 7.89
CA CYS A 67 2.15 -1.04 7.38
C CYS A 67 2.29 -0.70 5.88
N ALA A 68 3.46 -0.21 5.46
CA ALA A 68 3.70 0.13 4.05
C ALA A 68 3.57 -1.12 3.14
N LYS A 69 4.12 -2.26 3.59
CA LYS A 69 3.93 -3.54 2.89
C LYS A 69 2.47 -3.98 2.84
N ALA A 70 1.73 -3.83 3.94
CA ALA A 70 0.32 -4.19 3.97
C ALA A 70 -0.51 -3.33 3.00
N LEU A 71 -0.19 -2.04 2.86
CA LEU A 71 -0.82 -1.16 1.86
C LEU A 71 -0.49 -1.62 0.44
N GLU A 72 0.77 -1.92 0.14
CA GLU A 72 1.21 -2.41 -1.16
C GLU A 72 0.51 -3.74 -1.54
N ASP A 73 0.44 -4.68 -0.60
CA ASP A 73 -0.23 -5.97 -0.81
C ASP A 73 -1.74 -5.80 -1.02
N THR A 74 -2.36 -4.87 -0.29
CA THR A 74 -3.77 -4.52 -0.49
C THR A 74 -3.98 -3.92 -1.88
N ALA A 75 -3.14 -2.99 -2.33
CA ALA A 75 -3.21 -2.41 -3.67
C ALA A 75 -3.10 -3.48 -4.76
N LYS A 76 -2.19 -4.45 -4.61
CA LYS A 76 -2.06 -5.60 -5.53
C LYS A 76 -3.34 -6.44 -5.59
N LEU A 77 -3.97 -6.70 -4.45
CA LEU A 77 -5.22 -7.46 -4.40
C LEU A 77 -6.37 -6.70 -5.06
N VAL A 78 -6.46 -5.39 -4.84
CA VAL A 78 -7.48 -4.53 -5.47
C VAL A 78 -7.29 -4.49 -6.99
N LYS A 79 -6.05 -4.29 -7.48
CA LYS A 79 -5.72 -4.37 -8.93
C LYS A 79 -6.10 -5.71 -9.54
N LYS A 80 -5.78 -6.81 -8.85
CA LYS A 80 -6.15 -8.16 -9.30
C LYS A 80 -7.67 -8.32 -9.38
N THR A 81 -8.39 -7.77 -8.40
CA THR A 81 -9.85 -7.81 -8.37
C THR A 81 -10.44 -7.00 -9.53
N ALA A 82 -9.95 -5.78 -9.77
CA ALA A 82 -10.37 -4.94 -10.90
C ALA A 82 -10.20 -5.67 -12.23
N LYS A 83 -9.04 -6.32 -12.43
CA LYS A 83 -8.76 -7.12 -13.62
C LYS A 83 -9.75 -8.26 -13.83
N VAL A 84 -10.12 -8.98 -12.76
CA VAL A 84 -11.12 -10.06 -12.85
C VAL A 84 -12.49 -9.52 -13.24
N TYR A 85 -12.90 -8.35 -12.72
CA TYR A 85 -14.16 -7.71 -13.13
C TYR A 85 -14.14 -7.30 -14.61
N SER A 86 -13.08 -6.64 -15.06
CA SER A 86 -12.92 -6.26 -16.48
C SER A 86 -12.94 -7.47 -17.41
N GLU A 87 -12.23 -8.55 -17.07
CA GLU A 87 -12.23 -9.78 -17.88
C GLU A 87 -13.62 -10.44 -17.92
N LEU A 88 -14.39 -10.38 -16.83
CA LEU A 88 -15.77 -10.88 -16.81
C LEU A 88 -16.69 -10.03 -17.68
N GLU A 89 -16.53 -8.71 -17.67
CA GLU A 89 -17.28 -7.78 -18.53
C GLU A 89 -16.97 -8.03 -20.01
N ASP A 90 -15.69 -8.10 -20.40
CA ASP A 90 -15.27 -8.36 -21.79
C ASP A 90 -15.78 -9.71 -22.30
N ASN A 91 -15.75 -10.75 -21.45
CA ASN A 91 -16.27 -12.08 -21.79
C ASN A 91 -17.80 -12.09 -21.93
N ALA A 92 -18.51 -11.33 -21.10
CA ALA A 92 -19.95 -11.18 -21.23
C ALA A 92 -20.30 -10.43 -22.52
N GLU A 93 -19.62 -9.30 -22.80
CA GLU A 93 -19.82 -8.51 -24.02
C GLU A 93 -19.60 -9.34 -25.28
N SER A 94 -18.48 -10.07 -25.36
CA SER A 94 -18.19 -10.94 -26.51
C SER A 94 -19.20 -12.09 -26.70
N THR A 95 -19.78 -12.61 -25.61
CA THR A 95 -20.84 -13.63 -25.65
C THR A 95 -22.15 -13.05 -26.21
N PHE A 96 -22.48 -11.80 -25.89
CA PHE A 96 -23.70 -11.14 -26.36
C PHE A 96 -23.56 -10.54 -27.77
N ASP A 97 -22.39 -10.01 -28.15
CA ASP A 97 -22.10 -9.50 -29.50
C ASP A 97 -22.03 -10.64 -30.53
N GLY A 98 -21.52 -11.81 -30.13
CA GLY A 98 -21.50 -13.01 -30.97
C GLY A 98 -22.87 -13.67 -31.19
N GLY A 99 -23.92 -13.28 -30.43
CA GLY A 99 -25.26 -13.86 -30.49
C GLY A 99 -26.30 -13.06 -31.30
N LEU A 100 -25.94 -11.87 -31.80
CA LEU A 100 -26.84 -10.96 -32.53
C LEU A 100 -26.61 -10.93 -34.06
N ARG A 101 -26.03 -11.98 -34.63
CA ARG A 101 -25.89 -12.17 -36.08
C ARG A 101 -26.58 -13.44 -36.58
#